data_AF-A0A7X8RC26-F1
#
_entry.id   AF-A0A7X8RC26-F1
#
_cell.length_a   1.000
_cell.length_b   1.000
_cell.length_c   1.000
_cell.angle_alpha   90.00
_cell.angle_beta   90.00
_cell.angle_gamma   90.00
#
_symmetry.space_group_name_H-M   'P 1'
#
loop_
_entity.id
_entity.type
_entity.pdbx_description
1 polymer ?
#
loop_
_entity_poly.entity_id
_entity_poly.type
_entity_poly.pdbx_seq_one_letter_code
_entity_poly.pdbx_strand_id
1 'polypeptide(L)'
;MPKKKLSSDDALALVLSGLKGEVPVSDLCRKYGVSTATYYKLRDQFIAGGVQGLQNNGKTNQVKSLELRIKELEQALGRKTLEVEVLKKTEDFFTRKLRK
;
A
#
# COMPACT_ATOMS: atom_id res chain seq x y z
N MET A 1 -35.10 -8.94 -5.23
CA MET A 1 -34.06 -9.15 -6.26
C MET A 1 -32.69 -8.85 -5.66
N PRO A 2 -31.66 -9.69 -5.86
CA PRO A 2 -30.32 -9.41 -5.33
C PRO A 2 -29.76 -8.15 -6.00
N LYS A 3 -29.33 -7.16 -5.20
CA LYS A 3 -28.65 -5.97 -5.72
C LYS A 3 -27.34 -6.42 -6.37
N LYS A 4 -27.20 -6.23 -7.69
CA LYS A 4 -25.94 -6.44 -8.41
C LYS A 4 -24.90 -5.54 -7.75
N LYS A 5 -23.79 -6.13 -7.28
CA LYS A 5 -22.68 -5.34 -6.74
C LYS A 5 -22.13 -4.46 -7.87
N LEU A 6 -21.98 -3.17 -7.60
CA LEU A 6 -21.35 -2.23 -8.53
C LEU A 6 -19.89 -2.66 -8.71
N SER A 7 -19.44 -2.78 -9.96
CA SER A 7 -18.03 -3.04 -10.25
C SER A 7 -17.16 -1.86 -9.81
N SER A 8 -15.88 -2.09 -9.52
CA SER A 8 -14.92 -1.02 -9.25
C SER A 8 -14.83 -0.03 -10.41
N ASP A 9 -14.89 -0.51 -11.66
CA ASP A 9 -14.82 0.33 -12.86
C ASP A 9 -16.09 1.18 -13.01
N ASP A 10 -17.26 0.61 -12.73
CA ASP A 10 -18.53 1.34 -12.75
C ASP A 10 -18.57 2.40 -11.65
N ALA A 11 -18.03 2.09 -10.46
CA ALA A 11 -17.90 3.03 -9.36
C ALA A 11 -16.98 4.20 -9.72
N LEU A 12 -15.86 3.92 -10.38
CA LEU A 12 -14.94 4.95 -10.87
C LEU A 12 -15.64 5.86 -11.90
N ALA A 13 -16.28 5.27 -12.92
CA ALA A 13 -16.99 6.02 -13.95
C ALA A 13 -18.11 6.90 -13.38
N LEU A 14 -18.87 6.37 -12.41
CA LEU A 14 -19.90 7.10 -11.69
C LEU A 14 -19.32 8.31 -10.93
N VAL A 15 -18.25 8.11 -10.15
CA VAL A 15 -17.63 9.19 -9.37
C VAL A 15 -17.08 10.27 -10.30
N LEU A 16 -16.33 9.90 -11.33
CA LEU A 16 -15.78 10.86 -12.30
C LEU A 16 -16.87 11.65 -13.02
N SER A 17 -17.96 10.99 -13.43
CA SER A 17 -19.09 11.67 -14.07
C SER A 17 -19.75 12.68 -13.14
N GLY A 18 -19.92 12.31 -11.86
CA GLY A 18 -20.49 13.22 -10.86
C GLY A 18 -19.56 14.38 -10.50
N LEU A 19 -18.23 14.18 -10.51
CA LEU A 19 -17.25 15.25 -10.32
C LEU A 19 -17.20 16.22 -11.51
N LYS A 20 -17.45 15.73 -12.74
CA LYS A 20 -17.52 16.55 -13.95
C LYS A 20 -18.73 17.51 -13.92
N GLY A 21 -19.82 17.11 -13.26
CA GLY A 21 -21.00 17.96 -13.02
C GLY A 21 -21.92 18.18 -14.21
N GLU A 22 -21.69 17.50 -15.35
CA GLU A 22 -22.52 17.64 -16.56
C GLU A 22 -23.88 16.96 -16.44
N VAL A 23 -23.99 15.93 -15.60
CA VAL A 23 -25.22 15.16 -15.38
C VAL A 23 -25.60 15.27 -13.90
N PRO A 24 -26.87 15.53 -13.56
CA PRO A 24 -27.31 15.55 -12.17
C PRO A 24 -27.01 14.23 -11.46
N VAL A 25 -26.54 14.32 -10.21
CA VAL A 25 -26.19 13.15 -9.38
C VAL A 25 -27.36 12.18 -9.25
N SER A 26 -28.61 12.68 -9.20
CA SER A 26 -29.82 11.85 -9.16
C SER A 26 -29.95 10.94 -10.37
N ASP A 27 -29.63 11.45 -11.56
CA ASP A 27 -29.77 10.70 -12.81
C ASP A 27 -28.63 9.69 -12.97
N LEU A 28 -27.42 10.07 -12.53
CA LEU A 28 -26.30 9.14 -12.41
C LEU A 28 -26.63 8.01 -11.43
N CYS A 29 -27.17 8.30 -10.25
CA CYS A 29 -27.55 7.29 -9.28
C CYS A 29 -28.60 6.31 -9.83
N ARG A 30 -29.59 6.80 -10.59
CA ARG A 30 -30.59 5.96 -11.27
C ARG A 30 -29.96 5.08 -12.34
N LYS A 31 -29.10 5.66 -13.20
CA LYS A 31 -28.40 4.94 -14.28
C LYS A 31 -27.57 3.76 -13.75
N TYR A 32 -26.86 3.98 -12.64
CA TYR A 32 -25.98 2.97 -12.03
C TYR A 32 -26.68 2.12 -10.96
N GLY A 33 -27.97 2.36 -10.68
CA GLY A 33 -28.75 1.59 -9.70
C GLY A 33 -28.26 1.74 -8.25
N VAL A 34 -27.67 2.89 -7.90
CA VAL A 34 -27.15 3.18 -6.55
C VAL A 34 -27.94 4.27 -5.84
N SER A 35 -27.82 4.32 -4.52
CA SER A 35 -28.36 5.43 -3.73
C SER A 35 -27.44 6.65 -3.79
N THR A 36 -28.00 7.84 -3.59
CA THR A 36 -27.23 9.09 -3.45
C THR A 36 -26.22 9.02 -2.31
N ALA A 37 -26.58 8.40 -1.18
CA ALA A 37 -25.67 8.16 -0.06
C ALA A 37 -24.48 7.28 -0.46
N THR A 38 -24.71 6.25 -1.28
CA THR A 38 -23.64 5.41 -1.84
C THR A 38 -22.73 6.21 -2.74
N TYR A 39 -23.27 7.06 -3.61
CA TYR A 39 -22.48 7.95 -4.47
C TYR A 39 -21.56 8.86 -3.65
N TYR A 40 -22.10 9.57 -2.66
CA TYR A 40 -21.30 10.49 -1.86
C TYR A 40 -20.21 9.76 -1.06
N LYS A 41 -20.53 8.57 -0.52
CA LYS A 41 -19.52 7.71 0.12
C LYS A 41 -18.39 7.33 -0.84
N LEU A 42 -18.72 6.92 -2.07
CA LEU A 42 -17.71 6.58 -3.10
C LEU A 42 -16.88 7.80 -3.50
N ARG A 43 -17.51 8.97 -3.67
CA ARG A 43 -16.82 10.23 -3.98
C ARG A 43 -15.81 10.58 -2.89
N ASP A 44 -16.23 10.54 -1.64
CA ASP A 44 -15.38 10.93 -0.51
C ASP A 44 -14.20 9.94 -0.35
N GLN A 45 -14.46 8.64 -0.56
CA GLN A 45 -13.40 7.62 -0.59
C GLN A 45 -12.42 7.84 -1.75
N PHE A 46 -12.91 8.16 -2.95
CA PHE A 46 -12.10 8.43 -4.12
C PHE A 46 -11.19 9.66 -3.91
N ILE A 47 -11.75 10.76 -3.39
CA ILE A 47 -10.98 11.98 -3.09
C ILE A 47 -9.93 11.71 -2.03
N ALA A 48 -10.29 11.05 -0.93
CA ALA A 48 -9.35 10.72 0.14
C ALA A 48 -8.20 9.83 -0.37
N GLY A 49 -8.52 8.80 -1.17
CA GLY A 49 -7.53 7.93 -1.81
C GLY A 49 -6.64 8.69 -2.80
N GLY A 50 -7.21 9.61 -3.58
CA GLY A 50 -6.47 10.47 -4.51
C GLY A 50 -5.47 11.38 -3.79
N VAL A 51 -5.89 12.04 -2.72
CA VAL A 51 -5.00 12.88 -1.88
C VAL A 51 -3.86 12.06 -1.29
N GLN A 52 -4.18 10.90 -0.69
CA GLN A 52 -3.16 10.00 -0.15
C GLN A 52 -2.19 9.51 -1.23
N GLY A 53 -2.70 9.19 -2.42
CA GLY A 53 -1.88 8.78 -3.56
C GLY A 53 -0.91 9.87 -3.99
N LEU A 54 -1.37 11.12 -4.10
CA LEU A 54 -0.52 12.27 -4.46
C LEU A 54 0.55 12.56 -3.40
N GLN A 55 0.17 12.58 -2.11
CA GLN A 55 1.11 12.81 -1.01
C GLN A 55 2.18 11.73 -0.91
N ASN A 56 1.82 10.49 -1.24
CA ASN A 56 2.71 9.35 -1.10
C ASN A 56 3.37 8.89 -2.41
N ASN A 57 3.26 9.68 -3.48
CA ASN A 57 3.81 9.36 -4.79
C ASN A 57 3.35 7.98 -5.30
N GLY A 58 2.08 7.67 -5.08
CA GLY A 58 1.44 6.40 -5.43
C GLY A 58 1.71 5.23 -4.49
N LYS A 59 2.58 5.36 -3.49
CA LYS A 59 2.84 4.29 -2.50
C LYS A 59 1.81 4.33 -1.37
N THR A 60 1.35 3.18 -0.91
CA THR A 60 0.55 3.15 0.33
C THR A 60 1.47 3.37 1.55
N ASN A 61 0.91 3.89 2.65
CA ASN A 61 1.64 3.98 3.92
C ASN A 61 2.19 2.62 4.38
N GLN A 62 1.47 1.54 4.05
CA GLN A 62 1.90 0.18 4.31
C GLN A 62 3.16 -0.19 3.53
N VAL A 63 3.24 0.16 2.24
CA VAL A 63 4.45 -0.07 1.42
C VAL A 63 5.64 0.68 2.00
N LYS A 64 5.47 1.96 2.38
CA LYS A 64 6.54 2.74 3.00
C LYS A 64 7.04 2.13 4.32
N SER A 65 6.12 1.66 5.15
CA SER A 65 6.44 0.99 6.43
C SER A 65 7.18 -0.33 6.20
N LEU A 66 6.76 -1.12 5.21
CA LEU A 66 7.44 -2.37 4.84
C LEU A 66 8.85 -2.11 4.28
N GLU A 67 9.02 -1.09 3.42
CA GLU A 67 10.33 -0.69 2.90
C GLU A 67 11.29 -0.28 4.04
N LEU A 68 10.80 0.47 5.03
CA LEU A 68 11.58 0.83 6.21
C LEU A 68 11.96 -0.41 7.02
N ARG A 69 11.00 -1.32 7.23
CA ARG A 69 11.24 -2.54 8.00
C ARG A 69 12.24 -3.47 7.32
N ILE A 70 12.17 -3.60 6.00
CA ILE A 70 13.15 -4.36 5.21
C ILE A 70 14.55 -3.78 5.43
N LYS A 71 14.70 -2.45 5.31
CA LYS A 71 15.98 -1.78 5.53
C LYS A 71 16.55 -2.02 6.94
N GLU A 72 15.72 -1.95 7.97
CA GLU A 72 16.13 -2.25 9.35
C GLU A 72 16.62 -3.69 9.51
N LEU A 73 15.90 -4.64 8.91
CA LEU A 73 16.24 -6.05 8.95
C LEU A 73 17.52 -6.36 8.18
N GLU A 74 17.72 -5.77 7.00
CA GLU A 74 18.96 -5.88 6.23
C GLU A 74 20.17 -5.37 7.01
N GLN A 75 20.04 -4.23 7.69
CA GLN A 75 21.10 -3.71 8.54
C GLN A 75 21.39 -4.61 9.75
N ALA A 76 20.35 -5.14 10.40
CA ALA A 76 20.51 -6.08 11.51
C ALA A 76 21.19 -7.37 11.07
N LEU A 77 20.80 -7.90 9.90
CA LEU A 77 21.40 -9.07 9.28
C LEU A 77 22.88 -8.81 8.99
N GLY A 78 23.23 -7.68 8.36
CA GLY A 78 24.62 -7.31 8.07
C GLY A 78 25.50 -7.25 9.33
N ARG A 79 24.99 -6.68 10.43
CA ARG A 79 25.71 -6.67 11.72
C ARG A 79 25.98 -8.08 12.23
N LYS A 80 24.99 -8.97 12.17
CA LYS A 80 25.13 -10.35 12.62
C LYS A 80 26.03 -11.19 11.71
N THR A 81 25.99 -10.98 10.41
CA THR A 81 26.92 -11.62 9.47
C THR A 81 28.37 -11.26 9.80
N LEU A 82 28.65 -9.98 10.07
CA LEU A 82 29.99 -9.53 10.46
C LEU A 82 30.44 -10.15 11.79
N GLU A 83 29.57 -10.19 12.79
CA GLU A 83 29.85 -10.83 14.08
C GLU A 83 30.23 -12.31 13.89
N VAL A 84 29.48 -13.05 13.07
CA VAL A 84 29.77 -14.45 12.73
C VAL A 84 31.11 -14.60 12.02
N GLU A 85 31.43 -13.73 11.06
CA GLU A 85 32.73 -13.77 10.36
C GLU A 85 33.92 -13.52 11.30
N VAL A 86 33.79 -12.56 12.21
CA VAL A 86 34.83 -12.26 13.22
C VAL A 86 35.03 -13.44 14.16
N LEU A 87 33.95 -14.05 14.63
CA LEU A 87 34.00 -15.23 15.50
C LEU A 87 34.71 -16.40 14.80
N LYS A 88 34.35 -16.70 13.55
CA LYS A 88 35.00 -17.76 12.75
C LYS A 88 36.51 -17.51 12.57
N LYS A 89 36.91 -16.28 12.24
CA LYS A 89 38.34 -15.92 12.11
C LYS A 89 39.10 -16.09 13.43
N THR A 90 38.44 -15.79 14.54
CA THR A 90 39.02 -15.92 15.89
C THR A 90 39.18 -17.39 16.26
N GLU A 91 38.16 -18.21 16.01
CA GLU A 91 38.21 -19.67 16.17
C GLU A 91 39.33 -20.31 15.33
N ASP A 92 39.44 -19.93 14.06
CA ASP A 92 40.52 -20.37 13.16
C ASP A 92 41.90 -20.00 13.70
N PHE A 93 42.05 -18.78 14.23
CA PHE A 93 43.30 -18.30 14.80
C PHE A 93 43.72 -19.16 16.01
N PHE A 94 42.80 -19.40 16.95
CA PHE A 94 43.08 -20.24 18.12
C PHE A 94 43.35 -21.69 17.74
N THR A 95 42.59 -22.26 16.80
CA THR A 95 42.78 -23.63 16.31
C THR A 95 44.17 -23.82 15.70
N ARG A 96 44.66 -22.85 14.92
CA ARG A 96 46.02 -22.89 14.35
C ARG A 96 47.10 -22.75 15.42
N LYS A 97 46.88 -21.94 16.45
CA LYS A 97 47.82 -21.74 17.54
C LYS A 97 47.95 -22.98 18.44
N LEU A 98 46.85 -23.69 18.69
CA LEU A 98 46.82 -24.90 19.51
C LEU A 98 47.39 -26.15 18.80
N ARG A 99 47.53 -26.11 17.46
CA ARG A 99 48.15 -27.18 16.67
C ARG A 99 49.68 -27.06 16.52
N LYS A 100 50.27 -25.95 16.97
CA LYS A 100 51.72 -25.73 17.00
C LYS A 100 52.25 -25.96 18.40
#